data_AF-A0A0C3CNH2-F1
#
_entry.id   AF-A0A0C3CNH2-F1
#
_cell.length_a   1.000
_cell.length_b   1.000
_cell.length_c   1.000
_cell.angle_alpha   90.00
_cell.angle_beta   90.00
_cell.angle_gamma   90.00
#
_symmetry.space_group_name_H-M   'P 1'
#
loop_
_entity.id
_entity.type
_entity.pdbx_description
1 polymer ?
#
loop_
_entity_poly.entity_id
_entity_poly.type
_entity_poly.pdbx_seq_one_letter_code
_entity_poly.pdbx_strand_id
1 'polypeptide(L)'
;MPATGMAPGLTGNVHLGHVTAHESNVRVPNGNFQHANVGAHNVHAINQAKQNAHSGAHQNAAHQHTLASNAHLQAQHAHTNQANTHGAHAHANPMQAHIHNAAAQRHHTQAGVHGNQAAVHATHAQHHQQQALHAPSHGSIQNAQHSAHSAQRSATTAHASGSHLAAAHAHNTAADAHHNAAHAHGVVHQQTGHPAAAQQHGQHSNSAQNHRNTAQGHIQSSLSHTHDAHSLHNANQSAAHAHQSAQGAHQSAQGARNAMRRH
;
A
#
# COMPACT_ATOMS: atom_id res chain seq x y z
N MET A 1 39.47 -8.89 35.48
CA MET A 1 38.06 -8.66 35.86
C MET A 1 37.19 -8.96 34.65
N PRO A 2 36.65 -10.18 34.52
CA PRO A 2 35.76 -10.55 33.43
C PRO A 2 34.29 -10.33 33.82
N ALA A 3 33.48 -9.90 32.86
CA ALA A 3 32.03 -10.07 32.86
C ALA A 3 31.69 -10.55 31.44
N THR A 4 31.49 -11.87 31.24
CA THR A 4 30.16 -12.51 31.13
C THR A 4 29.27 -11.79 30.12
N GLY A 5 28.90 -12.31 28.97
CA GLY A 5 28.73 -13.70 28.56
C GLY A 5 27.51 -13.66 27.64
N MET A 6 27.73 -13.63 26.32
CA MET A 6 26.65 -13.69 25.33
C MET A 6 26.17 -15.13 25.22
N ALA A 7 24.90 -15.37 25.54
CA ALA A 7 24.22 -16.62 25.24
C ALA A 7 23.52 -16.51 23.85
N PRO A 8 23.59 -17.55 23.02
CA PRO A 8 23.00 -17.58 21.67
C PRO A 8 21.50 -17.87 21.70
N GLY A 9 20.85 -17.54 20.58
CA GLY A 9 19.41 -17.61 20.39
C GLY A 9 18.79 -18.99 20.60
N LEU A 10 17.63 -18.98 21.25
CA LEU A 10 16.67 -20.09 21.27
C LEU A 10 15.65 -19.88 20.15
N THR A 11 15.92 -20.47 19.00
CA THR A 11 14.90 -20.83 18.01
C THR A 11 14.04 -21.97 18.58
N GLY A 12 13.02 -21.60 19.34
CA GLY A 12 12.00 -22.54 19.81
C GLY A 12 11.02 -22.87 18.68
N ASN A 13 11.32 -23.91 17.90
CA ASN A 13 10.30 -24.64 17.15
C ASN A 13 9.29 -25.20 18.15
N VAL A 14 8.10 -24.60 18.25
CA VAL A 14 6.98 -25.21 18.97
C VAL A 14 6.44 -26.34 18.08
N HIS A 15 7.07 -27.51 18.21
CA HIS A 15 6.45 -28.76 17.79
C HIS A 15 5.21 -28.96 18.66
N LEU A 16 4.01 -28.69 18.11
CA LEU A 16 2.78 -29.18 18.71
C LEU A 16 2.83 -30.71 18.60
N GLY A 17 3.33 -31.36 19.65
CA GLY A 17 3.27 -32.79 19.82
C GLY A 17 1.81 -33.23 19.68
N HIS A 18 1.56 -34.09 18.70
CA HIS A 18 0.31 -34.80 18.54
C HIS A 18 0.13 -35.71 19.78
N VAL A 19 -0.67 -35.27 20.75
CA VAL A 19 -1.07 -36.12 21.87
C VAL A 19 -2.20 -37.01 21.37
N THR A 20 -1.85 -38.18 20.85
CA THR A 20 -2.79 -39.29 20.69
C THR A 20 -3.05 -39.85 22.09
N ALA A 21 -4.17 -39.48 22.71
CA ALA A 21 -4.59 -40.08 23.98
C ALA A 21 -5.03 -41.53 23.72
N HIS A 22 -4.21 -42.50 24.12
CA HIS A 22 -4.59 -43.91 24.16
C HIS A 22 -5.49 -44.13 25.39
N GLU A 23 -6.78 -44.37 25.17
CA GLU A 23 -7.71 -44.86 26.19
C GLU A 23 -7.40 -46.32 26.50
N SER A 24 -6.46 -46.61 27.40
CA SER A 24 -6.28 -47.97 27.91
C SER A 24 -5.69 -47.97 29.32
N ASN A 25 -6.54 -48.38 30.28
CA ASN A 25 -6.20 -48.89 31.60
C ASN A 25 -5.49 -47.96 32.62
N VAL A 26 -6.31 -47.23 33.39
CA VAL A 26 -6.03 -47.05 34.82
C VAL A 26 -7.30 -47.36 35.61
N ARG A 27 -7.38 -48.59 36.14
CA ARG A 27 -8.39 -48.97 37.14
C ARG A 27 -7.89 -48.48 38.50
N VAL A 28 -8.48 -47.41 39.04
CA VAL A 28 -8.20 -46.92 40.40
C VAL A 28 -9.36 -47.31 41.33
N PRO A 29 -9.10 -47.80 42.55
CA PRO A 29 -10.13 -48.16 43.50
C PRO A 29 -10.80 -46.91 44.09
N ASN A 30 -12.09 -47.07 44.37
CA ASN A 30 -13.00 -46.23 45.13
C ASN A 30 -12.31 -45.28 46.16
N GLY A 31 -12.27 -43.98 45.85
CA GLY A 31 -11.82 -42.94 46.77
C GLY A 31 -11.57 -41.58 46.07
N ASN A 32 -12.22 -40.53 46.56
CA ASN A 32 -12.07 -39.11 46.19
C ASN A 32 -12.68 -38.60 44.86
N PHE A 33 -13.93 -38.12 44.97
CA PHE A 33 -14.61 -37.21 44.03
C PHE A 33 -13.87 -35.88 43.74
N GLN A 34 -12.70 -35.63 44.34
CA GLN A 34 -11.91 -34.42 44.14
C GLN A 34 -11.04 -34.44 42.87
N HIS A 35 -10.65 -35.61 42.36
CA HIS A 35 -9.80 -35.71 41.15
C HIS A 35 -10.58 -35.53 39.83
N ALA A 36 -11.84 -35.98 39.77
CA ALA A 36 -12.71 -35.77 38.61
C ALA A 36 -13.00 -34.28 38.37
N ASN A 37 -13.02 -33.48 39.45
CA ASN A 37 -13.30 -32.05 39.39
C ASN A 37 -12.12 -31.26 38.80
N VAL A 38 -10.88 -31.63 39.10
CA VAL A 38 -9.67 -31.01 38.50
C VAL A 38 -9.56 -31.34 37.01
N GLY A 39 -9.87 -32.58 36.61
CA GLY A 39 -9.91 -32.99 35.19
C GLY A 39 -10.96 -32.23 34.38
N ALA A 40 -12.17 -32.07 34.91
CA ALA A 40 -13.24 -31.30 34.27
C ALA A 40 -12.93 -29.80 34.17
N HIS A 41 -12.34 -29.21 35.22
CA HIS A 41 -11.89 -27.81 35.19
C HIS A 41 -10.80 -27.57 34.14
N ASN A 42 -9.85 -28.51 34.00
CA ASN A 42 -8.79 -28.41 32.98
C ASN A 42 -9.35 -28.54 31.56
N VAL A 43 -10.29 -29.45 31.31
CA VAL A 43 -10.95 -29.60 30.00
C VAL A 43 -11.78 -28.36 29.67
N HIS A 44 -12.50 -27.79 30.64
CA HIS A 44 -13.26 -26.56 30.46
C HIS A 44 -12.36 -25.37 30.10
N ALA A 45 -11.26 -25.17 30.84
CA ALA A 45 -10.29 -24.12 30.56
C ALA A 45 -9.64 -24.27 29.17
N ILE A 46 -9.31 -25.50 28.77
CA ILE A 46 -8.78 -25.78 27.43
C ILE A 46 -9.81 -25.45 26.33
N ASN A 47 -11.08 -25.81 26.54
CA ASN A 47 -12.15 -25.51 25.58
C ASN A 47 -12.42 -24.01 25.47
N GLN A 48 -12.41 -23.29 26.59
CA GLN A 48 -12.49 -21.81 26.58
C GLN A 48 -11.30 -21.20 25.84
N ALA A 49 -10.08 -21.66 26.08
CA ALA A 49 -8.89 -21.17 25.39
C ALA A 49 -8.98 -21.40 23.86
N LYS A 50 -9.49 -22.57 23.43
CA LYS A 50 -9.74 -22.87 22.01
C LYS A 50 -10.78 -21.95 21.41
N GLN A 51 -11.89 -21.70 22.11
CA GLN A 51 -12.94 -20.78 21.67
C GLN A 51 -12.40 -19.36 21.53
N ASN A 52 -11.62 -18.89 22.51
CA ASN A 52 -11.02 -17.57 22.49
C ASN A 52 -10.02 -17.40 21.34
N ALA A 53 -9.17 -18.41 21.11
CA ALA A 53 -8.22 -18.40 19.99
C ALA A 53 -8.94 -18.40 18.63
N HIS A 54 -10.01 -19.17 18.50
CA HIS A 54 -10.88 -19.20 17.32
C HIS A 54 -11.53 -17.85 17.05
N SER A 55 -12.22 -17.29 18.04
CA SER A 55 -12.85 -15.97 17.93
C SER A 55 -11.82 -14.89 17.59
N GLY A 56 -10.68 -14.88 18.29
CA GLY A 56 -9.61 -13.90 18.05
C GLY A 56 -9.02 -13.99 16.64
N ALA A 57 -8.80 -15.21 16.12
CA ALA A 57 -8.29 -15.40 14.76
C ALA A 57 -9.26 -14.88 13.70
N HIS A 58 -10.57 -15.15 13.86
CA HIS A 58 -11.61 -14.67 12.97
C HIS A 58 -11.84 -13.16 13.06
N GLN A 59 -11.79 -12.58 14.26
CA GLN A 59 -11.85 -11.12 14.45
C GLN A 59 -10.67 -10.42 13.77
N ASN A 60 -9.46 -10.97 13.89
CA ASN A 60 -8.30 -10.44 13.18
C ASN A 60 -8.47 -10.56 11.65
N ALA A 61 -8.94 -11.70 11.14
CA ALA A 61 -9.21 -11.87 9.71
C ALA A 61 -10.24 -10.85 9.20
N ALA A 62 -11.33 -10.63 9.95
CA ALA A 62 -12.33 -9.62 9.62
C ALA A 62 -11.74 -8.20 9.60
N HIS A 63 -10.89 -7.88 10.57
CA HIS A 63 -10.20 -6.59 10.62
C HIS A 63 -9.29 -6.39 9.41
N GLN A 64 -8.45 -7.37 9.06
CA GLN A 64 -7.57 -7.29 7.89
C GLN A 64 -8.35 -7.14 6.58
N HIS A 65 -9.47 -7.83 6.43
CA HIS A 65 -10.36 -7.65 5.28
C HIS A 65 -11.00 -6.27 5.23
N THR A 66 -11.38 -5.69 6.39
CA THR A 66 -11.88 -4.32 6.45
C THR A 66 -10.81 -3.32 5.99
N LEU A 67 -9.57 -3.49 6.45
CA LEU A 67 -8.44 -2.67 6.02
C LEU A 67 -8.20 -2.80 4.51
N ALA A 68 -8.21 -4.02 3.97
CA ALA A 68 -8.07 -4.27 2.55
C ALA A 68 -9.18 -3.61 1.74
N SER A 69 -10.44 -3.72 2.18
CA SER A 69 -11.57 -3.04 1.56
C SER A 69 -11.34 -1.53 1.48
N ASN A 70 -10.95 -0.91 2.59
CA ASN A 70 -10.68 0.53 2.63
C ASN A 70 -9.51 0.94 1.72
N ALA A 71 -8.43 0.15 1.68
CA ALA A 71 -7.30 0.38 0.79
C ALA A 71 -7.72 0.34 -0.69
N HIS A 72 -8.54 -0.64 -1.07
CA HIS A 72 -9.10 -0.73 -2.42
C HIS A 72 -10.04 0.43 -2.75
N LEU A 73 -10.88 0.89 -1.82
CA LEU A 73 -11.70 2.09 -2.03
C LEU A 73 -10.83 3.34 -2.27
N GLN A 74 -9.76 3.51 -1.50
CA GLN A 74 -8.82 4.62 -1.71
C GLN A 74 -8.17 4.56 -3.10
N ALA A 75 -7.72 3.38 -3.53
CA ALA A 75 -7.17 3.17 -4.87
C ALA A 75 -8.21 3.43 -5.97
N GLN A 76 -9.46 2.98 -5.78
CA GLN A 76 -10.56 3.27 -6.69
C GLN A 76 -10.77 4.78 -6.85
N HIS A 77 -10.80 5.53 -5.76
CA HIS A 77 -10.93 6.98 -5.80
C HIS A 77 -9.75 7.64 -6.52
N ALA A 78 -8.53 7.19 -6.26
CA ALA A 78 -7.34 7.70 -6.94
C ALA A 78 -7.41 7.48 -8.46
N HIS A 79 -7.77 6.28 -8.92
CA HIS A 79 -7.96 6.00 -10.34
C HIS A 79 -9.13 6.79 -10.94
N THR A 80 -10.25 6.93 -10.23
CA THR A 80 -11.39 7.73 -10.69
C THR A 80 -10.99 9.19 -10.91
N ASN A 81 -10.24 9.77 -9.98
CA ASN A 81 -9.75 11.13 -10.09
C ASN A 81 -8.83 11.29 -11.31
N GLN A 82 -7.93 10.33 -11.56
CA GLN A 82 -7.08 10.36 -12.76
C GLN A 82 -7.88 10.22 -14.06
N ALA A 83 -8.92 9.39 -14.05
CA ALA A 83 -9.82 9.26 -15.20
C ALA A 83 -10.51 10.59 -15.51
N ASN A 84 -11.03 11.27 -14.47
CA ASN A 84 -11.67 12.58 -14.61
C ASN A 84 -10.69 13.65 -15.11
N THR A 85 -9.46 13.67 -14.60
CA THR A 85 -8.40 14.58 -15.06
C THR A 85 -8.12 14.39 -16.55
N HIS A 86 -7.98 13.13 -17.00
CA HIS A 86 -7.81 12.84 -18.42
C HIS A 86 -9.03 13.22 -19.25
N GLY A 87 -10.25 12.97 -18.78
CA GLY A 87 -11.47 13.42 -19.44
C GLY A 87 -11.53 14.95 -19.61
N ALA A 88 -11.14 15.70 -18.57
CA ALA A 88 -11.04 17.16 -18.64
C ALA A 88 -9.97 17.61 -19.66
N HIS A 89 -8.81 16.94 -19.71
CA HIS A 89 -7.79 17.23 -20.72
C HIS A 89 -8.26 16.92 -22.14
N ALA A 90 -9.05 15.86 -22.34
CA ALA A 90 -9.63 15.54 -23.64
C ALA A 90 -10.57 16.66 -24.12
N HIS A 91 -11.39 17.19 -23.21
CA HIS A 91 -12.30 18.29 -23.51
C HIS A 91 -11.55 19.59 -23.84
N ALA A 92 -10.50 19.90 -23.07
CA ALA A 92 -9.68 21.09 -23.29
C ALA A 92 -8.79 20.99 -24.55
N ASN A 93 -8.46 19.78 -25.01
CA ASN A 93 -7.58 19.55 -26.16
C ASN A 93 -8.22 18.60 -27.19
N PRO A 94 -9.20 19.07 -27.98
CA PRO A 94 -9.95 18.22 -28.92
C PRO A 94 -9.06 17.43 -29.89
N MET A 95 -7.94 18.01 -30.35
CA MET A 95 -7.00 17.34 -31.26
C MET A 95 -6.34 16.08 -30.65
N GLN A 96 -6.24 16.02 -29.32
CA GLN A 96 -5.65 14.90 -28.58
C GLN A 96 -6.69 14.14 -27.74
N ALA A 97 -7.99 14.45 -27.93
CA ALA A 97 -9.07 13.90 -27.12
C ALA A 97 -9.10 12.38 -27.13
N HIS A 98 -8.82 11.74 -28.26
CA HIS A 98 -8.79 10.28 -28.36
C HIS A 98 -7.74 9.63 -27.42
N ILE A 99 -6.56 10.24 -27.29
CA ILE A 99 -5.48 9.75 -26.40
C ILE A 99 -5.91 9.89 -24.95
N HIS A 100 -6.42 11.07 -24.59
CA HIS A 100 -6.85 11.35 -23.23
C HIS A 100 -8.09 10.52 -22.82
N ASN A 101 -9.06 10.33 -23.70
CA ASN A 101 -10.21 9.46 -23.46
C ASN A 101 -9.79 8.00 -23.28
N ALA A 102 -8.86 7.50 -24.09
CA ALA A 102 -8.32 6.15 -23.92
C ALA A 102 -7.60 5.99 -22.56
N ALA A 103 -6.84 6.99 -22.12
CA ALA A 103 -6.23 7.00 -20.79
C ALA A 103 -7.29 7.03 -19.68
N ALA A 104 -8.31 7.90 -19.81
CA ALA A 104 -9.41 7.99 -18.85
C ALA A 104 -10.13 6.64 -18.69
N GLN A 105 -10.41 5.95 -19.81
CA GLN A 105 -11.05 4.64 -19.79
C GLN A 105 -10.19 3.59 -19.07
N ARG A 106 -8.86 3.56 -19.28
CA ARG A 106 -7.98 2.63 -18.55
C ARG A 106 -8.03 2.87 -17.05
N HIS A 107 -8.02 4.13 -16.62
CA HIS A 107 -8.16 4.47 -15.21
C HIS A 107 -9.55 4.10 -14.65
N HIS A 108 -10.64 4.32 -15.40
CA HIS A 108 -11.98 3.86 -14.98
C HIS A 108 -12.06 2.34 -14.82
N THR A 109 -11.47 1.58 -15.76
CA THR A 109 -11.42 0.12 -15.64
C THR A 109 -10.72 -0.30 -14.36
N GLN A 110 -9.56 0.31 -14.05
CA GLN A 110 -8.85 0.00 -12.81
C GLN A 110 -9.61 0.45 -11.56
N ALA A 111 -10.30 1.59 -11.60
CA ALA A 111 -11.19 2.01 -10.51
C ALA A 111 -12.29 0.96 -10.26
N GLY A 112 -12.87 0.40 -11.32
CA GLY A 112 -13.84 -0.69 -11.24
C GLY A 112 -13.26 -1.97 -10.63
N VAL A 113 -12.04 -2.36 -11.04
CA VAL A 113 -11.35 -3.52 -10.45
C VAL A 113 -11.16 -3.32 -8.94
N HIS A 114 -10.66 -2.15 -8.51
CA HIS A 114 -10.49 -1.85 -7.09
C HIS A 114 -11.83 -1.81 -6.35
N GLY A 115 -12.88 -1.21 -6.92
CA GLY A 115 -14.21 -1.19 -6.30
C GLY A 115 -14.79 -2.59 -6.09
N ASN A 116 -14.63 -3.49 -7.07
CA ASN A 116 -15.06 -4.89 -6.94
C ASN A 116 -14.27 -5.62 -5.84
N GLN A 117 -12.95 -5.43 -5.78
CA GLN A 117 -12.12 -6.03 -4.72
C GLN A 117 -12.47 -5.50 -3.33
N ALA A 118 -12.83 -4.22 -3.21
CA ALA A 118 -13.32 -3.67 -1.95
C ALA A 118 -14.60 -4.40 -1.49
N ALA A 119 -15.57 -4.59 -2.38
CA ALA A 119 -16.81 -5.31 -2.06
C ALA A 119 -16.57 -6.79 -1.66
N VAL A 120 -15.65 -7.48 -2.33
CA VAL A 120 -15.25 -8.85 -1.98
C VAL A 120 -14.65 -8.89 -0.57
N HIS A 121 -13.72 -7.98 -0.26
CA HIS A 121 -13.14 -7.90 1.07
C HIS A 121 -14.15 -7.51 2.16
N ALA A 122 -15.08 -6.60 1.89
CA ALA A 122 -16.15 -6.27 2.83
C ALA A 122 -17.03 -7.51 3.14
N THR A 123 -17.35 -8.30 2.13
CA THR A 123 -18.10 -9.56 2.29
C THR A 123 -17.32 -10.57 3.13
N HIS A 124 -16.01 -10.73 2.89
CA HIS A 124 -15.15 -11.60 3.70
C HIS A 124 -15.00 -11.12 5.14
N ALA A 125 -14.98 -9.80 5.38
CA ALA A 125 -14.98 -9.25 6.71
C ALA A 125 -16.23 -9.65 7.49
N GLN A 126 -17.42 -9.51 6.88
CA GLN A 126 -18.69 -9.94 7.46
C GLN A 126 -18.73 -11.44 7.71
N HIS A 127 -18.26 -12.25 6.75
CA HIS A 127 -18.16 -13.69 6.93
C HIS A 127 -17.32 -14.04 8.17
N HIS A 128 -16.14 -13.45 8.33
CA HIS A 128 -15.29 -13.74 9.49
C HIS A 128 -15.84 -13.20 10.81
N GLN A 129 -16.58 -12.07 10.80
CA GLN A 129 -17.32 -11.62 11.99
C GLN A 129 -18.36 -12.64 12.45
N GLN A 130 -19.09 -13.23 11.51
CA GLN A 130 -20.05 -14.29 11.82
C GLN A 130 -19.36 -15.56 12.31
N GLN A 131 -18.26 -15.97 11.67
CA GLN A 131 -17.50 -17.16 12.09
C GLN A 131 -16.91 -17.03 13.50
N ALA A 132 -16.54 -15.83 13.95
CA ALA A 132 -16.03 -15.61 15.30
C ALA A 132 -17.02 -16.01 16.42
N LEU A 133 -18.33 -16.07 16.11
CA LEU A 133 -19.39 -16.42 17.04
C LEU A 133 -19.70 -17.94 17.06
N HIS A 134 -19.12 -18.72 16.14
CA HIS A 134 -19.38 -20.15 16.03
C HIS A 134 -18.39 -20.98 16.87
N ALA A 135 -18.71 -22.27 17.02
CA ALA A 135 -17.83 -23.22 17.67
C ALA A 135 -16.61 -23.53 16.77
N PRO A 136 -15.43 -23.83 17.34
CA PRO A 136 -14.21 -24.00 16.57
C PRO A 136 -14.27 -25.33 15.84
N SER A 137 -14.17 -25.30 14.51
CA SER A 137 -13.97 -26.50 13.70
C SER A 137 -12.47 -26.80 13.51
N HIS A 138 -12.15 -28.04 13.13
CA HIS A 138 -10.78 -28.42 12.76
C HIS A 138 -10.25 -27.49 11.66
N GLY A 139 -9.10 -26.85 11.90
CA GLY A 139 -8.45 -25.96 10.94
C GLY A 139 -9.00 -24.54 10.84
N SER A 140 -10.08 -24.20 11.56
CA SER A 140 -10.71 -22.86 11.50
C SER A 140 -9.75 -21.71 11.82
N ILE A 141 -8.92 -21.87 12.87
CA ILE A 141 -7.92 -20.88 13.29
C ILE A 141 -6.89 -20.66 12.18
N GLN A 142 -6.35 -21.73 11.60
CA GLN A 142 -5.33 -21.66 10.55
C GLN A 142 -5.89 -21.03 9.28
N ASN A 143 -7.13 -21.37 8.90
CA ASN A 143 -7.83 -20.75 7.79
C ASN A 143 -8.03 -19.23 8.01
N ALA A 144 -8.47 -18.84 9.20
CA ALA A 144 -8.63 -17.42 9.55
C ALA A 144 -7.30 -16.66 9.48
N GLN A 145 -6.21 -17.25 10.00
CA GLN A 145 -4.87 -16.66 9.93
C GLN A 145 -4.37 -16.51 8.49
N HIS A 146 -4.55 -17.54 7.65
CA HIS A 146 -4.18 -17.49 6.24
C HIS A 146 -4.98 -16.44 5.46
N SER A 147 -6.28 -16.36 5.75
CA SER A 147 -7.18 -15.36 5.19
C SER A 147 -6.75 -13.93 5.58
N ALA A 148 -6.48 -13.70 6.86
CA ALA A 148 -5.98 -12.43 7.38
C ALA A 148 -4.68 -12.00 6.68
N HIS A 149 -3.72 -12.92 6.53
CA HIS A 149 -2.45 -12.62 5.86
C HIS A 149 -2.64 -12.32 4.36
N SER A 150 -3.54 -13.03 3.68
CA SER A 150 -3.88 -12.77 2.28
C SER A 150 -4.56 -11.41 2.10
N ALA A 151 -5.47 -11.03 3.01
CA ALA A 151 -6.09 -9.71 3.04
C ALA A 151 -5.06 -8.60 3.25
N GLN A 152 -4.10 -8.80 4.17
CA GLN A 152 -3.02 -7.85 4.43
C GLN A 152 -2.14 -7.60 3.18
N ARG A 153 -1.79 -8.67 2.45
CA ARG A 153 -1.05 -8.53 1.19
C ARG A 153 -1.88 -7.77 0.15
N SER A 154 -3.16 -8.10 0.02
CA SER A 154 -4.08 -7.41 -0.90
C SER A 154 -4.18 -5.91 -0.59
N ALA A 155 -4.34 -5.55 0.69
CA ALA A 155 -4.31 -4.17 1.15
C ALA A 155 -3.01 -3.48 0.73
N THR A 156 -1.86 -4.12 0.96
CA THR A 156 -0.54 -3.57 0.58
C THR A 156 -0.45 -3.30 -0.91
N THR A 157 -0.94 -4.22 -1.75
CA THR A 157 -0.98 -4.03 -3.21
C THR A 157 -1.88 -2.85 -3.60
N ALA A 158 -3.04 -2.70 -2.97
CA ALA A 158 -3.94 -1.56 -3.23
C ALA A 158 -3.32 -0.22 -2.80
N HIS A 159 -2.68 -0.17 -1.63
CA HIS A 159 -1.95 1.01 -1.16
C HIS A 159 -0.83 1.40 -2.13
N ALA A 160 -0.05 0.42 -2.61
CA ALA A 160 1.03 0.67 -3.55
C ALA A 160 0.54 1.25 -4.87
N SER A 161 -0.58 0.76 -5.42
CA SER A 161 -1.20 1.32 -6.62
C SER A 161 -1.56 2.81 -6.42
N GLY A 162 -2.23 3.14 -5.30
CA GLY A 162 -2.55 4.53 -4.95
C GLY A 162 -1.30 5.41 -4.78
N SER A 163 -0.26 4.90 -4.12
CA SER A 163 1.01 5.62 -3.95
C SER A 163 1.76 5.84 -5.26
N HIS A 164 1.69 4.91 -6.22
CA HIS A 164 2.24 5.12 -7.55
C HIS A 164 1.52 6.25 -8.30
N LEU A 165 0.19 6.35 -8.20
CA LEU A 165 -0.53 7.49 -8.76
C LEU A 165 -0.14 8.82 -8.11
N ALA A 166 0.02 8.83 -6.78
CA ALA A 166 0.49 10.01 -6.07
C ALA A 166 1.91 10.41 -6.51
N ALA A 167 2.82 9.45 -6.67
CA ALA A 167 4.18 9.67 -7.16
C ALA A 167 4.18 10.21 -8.60
N ALA A 168 3.34 9.65 -9.48
CA ALA A 168 3.18 10.16 -10.83
C ALA A 168 2.72 11.63 -10.84
N HIS A 169 1.76 11.98 -9.99
CA HIS A 169 1.28 13.35 -9.84
C HIS A 169 2.38 14.30 -9.33
N ALA A 170 3.16 13.87 -8.33
CA ALA A 170 4.29 14.65 -7.82
C ALA A 170 5.35 14.90 -8.91
N HIS A 171 5.64 13.89 -9.75
CA HIS A 171 6.54 14.04 -10.88
C HIS A 171 5.99 14.95 -11.99
N ASN A 172 4.70 14.88 -12.31
CA ASN A 172 4.10 15.83 -13.26
C ASN A 172 4.21 17.28 -12.73
N THR A 173 3.97 17.49 -11.44
CA THR A 173 4.15 18.79 -10.78
C THR A 173 5.61 19.26 -10.87
N ALA A 174 6.58 18.38 -10.63
CA ALA A 174 8.00 18.68 -10.77
C ALA A 174 8.39 19.00 -12.22
N ALA A 175 7.82 18.28 -13.19
CA ALA A 175 8.04 18.55 -14.59
C ALA A 175 7.55 19.94 -14.99
N ASP A 176 6.37 20.35 -14.52
CA ASP A 176 5.81 21.67 -14.80
C ASP A 176 6.61 22.79 -14.11
N ALA A 177 7.08 22.56 -12.88
CA ALA A 177 7.98 23.48 -12.19
C ALA A 177 9.29 23.68 -12.98
N HIS A 178 9.88 22.60 -13.48
CA HIS A 178 11.06 22.65 -14.33
C HIS A 178 10.78 23.31 -15.69
N HIS A 179 9.64 23.04 -16.32
CA HIS A 179 9.26 23.70 -17.57
C HIS A 179 9.14 25.22 -17.39
N ASN A 180 8.53 25.66 -16.28
CA ASN A 180 8.44 27.07 -15.92
C ASN A 180 9.81 27.71 -15.64
N ALA A 181 10.73 26.98 -14.99
CA ALA A 181 12.10 27.44 -14.76
C ALA A 181 12.87 27.55 -16.08
N ALA A 182 12.74 26.55 -16.96
CA ALA A 182 13.32 26.57 -18.28
C ALA A 182 12.84 27.80 -19.07
N HIS A 183 11.52 28.01 -19.10
CA HIS A 183 10.93 29.18 -19.76
C HIS A 183 11.50 30.51 -19.21
N ALA A 184 11.57 30.67 -17.89
CA ALA A 184 12.11 31.89 -17.28
C ALA A 184 13.55 32.16 -17.70
N HIS A 185 14.40 31.13 -17.72
CA HIS A 185 15.78 31.25 -18.19
C HIS A 185 15.89 31.46 -19.70
N GLY A 186 14.99 30.87 -20.48
CA GLY A 186 14.88 31.12 -21.92
C GLY A 186 14.59 32.59 -22.23
N VAL A 187 13.68 33.22 -21.47
CA VAL A 187 13.39 34.66 -21.60
C VAL A 187 14.61 35.50 -21.20
N VAL A 188 15.27 35.19 -20.06
CA VAL A 188 16.52 35.88 -19.65
C VAL A 188 17.56 35.80 -20.78
N HIS A 189 17.76 34.61 -21.35
CA HIS A 189 18.73 34.41 -22.42
C HIS A 189 18.38 35.24 -23.66
N GLN A 190 17.11 35.22 -24.10
CA GLN A 190 16.66 36.01 -25.25
C GLN A 190 16.87 37.51 -25.05
N GLN A 191 16.66 38.02 -23.83
CA GLN A 191 16.78 39.44 -23.53
C GLN A 191 18.22 39.90 -23.33
N THR A 192 19.07 39.06 -22.73
CA THR A 192 20.40 39.48 -22.26
C THR A 192 21.54 38.85 -23.05
N GLY A 193 21.28 37.88 -23.92
CA GLY A 193 22.29 37.11 -24.63
C GLY A 193 23.18 36.24 -23.73
N HIS A 194 22.90 36.15 -22.42
CA HIS A 194 23.79 35.47 -21.48
C HIS A 194 23.79 33.95 -21.71
N PRO A 195 24.96 33.34 -21.97
CA PRO A 195 25.04 31.90 -22.28
C PRO A 195 24.72 31.02 -21.07
N ALA A 196 24.97 31.50 -19.85
CA ALA A 196 24.62 30.77 -18.62
C ALA A 196 23.09 30.54 -18.50
N ALA A 197 22.27 31.50 -18.93
CA ALA A 197 20.81 31.35 -18.93
C ALA A 197 20.35 30.31 -19.97
N ALA A 198 21.00 30.23 -21.14
CA ALA A 198 20.72 29.18 -22.12
C ALA A 198 21.05 27.77 -21.58
N GLN A 199 22.17 27.64 -20.86
CA GLN A 199 22.55 26.38 -20.21
C GLN A 199 21.51 25.96 -19.17
N GLN A 200 21.05 26.89 -18.32
CA GLN A 200 20.02 26.61 -17.32
C GLN A 200 18.66 26.27 -17.95
N HIS A 201 18.29 26.94 -19.05
CA HIS A 201 17.12 26.56 -19.87
C HIS A 201 17.21 25.11 -20.35
N GLY A 202 18.35 24.70 -20.91
CA GLY A 202 18.57 23.32 -21.36
C GLY A 202 18.49 22.30 -20.23
N GLN A 203 19.13 22.57 -19.09
CA GLN A 203 19.09 21.69 -17.92
C GLN A 203 17.67 21.47 -17.40
N HIS A 204 16.90 22.54 -17.22
CA HIS A 204 15.53 22.43 -16.74
C HIS A 204 14.59 21.76 -17.74
N SER A 205 14.77 21.98 -19.05
CA SER A 205 14.02 21.25 -20.08
C SER A 205 14.26 19.74 -20.00
N ASN A 206 15.52 19.32 -19.84
CA ASN A 206 15.87 17.92 -19.67
C ASN A 206 15.28 17.33 -18.38
N SER A 207 15.37 18.05 -17.26
CA SER A 207 14.74 17.63 -15.99
C SER A 207 13.22 17.49 -16.11
N ALA A 208 12.56 18.41 -16.81
CA ALA A 208 11.11 18.33 -17.05
C ALA A 208 10.74 17.06 -17.83
N GLN A 209 11.50 16.74 -18.88
CA GLN A 209 11.30 15.51 -19.65
C GLN A 209 11.54 14.26 -18.80
N ASN A 210 12.61 14.23 -18.02
CA ASN A 210 12.92 13.10 -17.13
C ASN A 210 11.79 12.84 -16.14
N HIS A 211 11.26 13.89 -15.50
CA HIS A 211 10.13 13.74 -14.59
C HIS A 211 8.84 13.26 -15.29
N ARG A 212 8.56 13.71 -16.51
CA ARG A 212 7.42 13.17 -17.29
C ARG A 212 7.58 11.67 -17.57
N ASN A 213 8.79 11.24 -17.93
CA ASN A 213 9.08 9.82 -18.15
C ASN A 213 8.91 9.01 -16.86
N THR A 214 9.42 9.51 -15.72
CA THR A 214 9.24 8.86 -14.42
C THR A 214 7.76 8.80 -14.01
N ALA A 215 6.99 9.88 -14.24
CA ALA A 215 5.56 9.88 -13.99
C ALA A 215 4.83 8.80 -14.78
N GLN A 216 5.16 8.65 -16.08
CA GLN A 216 4.61 7.60 -16.92
C GLN A 216 4.96 6.20 -16.40
N GLY A 217 6.21 5.99 -15.93
CA GLY A 217 6.61 4.74 -15.29
C GLY A 217 5.75 4.41 -14.08
N HIS A 218 5.49 5.38 -13.20
CA HIS A 218 4.61 5.18 -12.05
C HIS A 218 3.14 4.96 -12.45
N ILE A 219 2.63 5.63 -13.48
CA ILE A 219 1.29 5.34 -14.00
C ILE A 219 1.23 3.89 -14.47
N GLN A 220 2.20 3.43 -15.26
CA GLN A 220 2.26 2.04 -15.71
C GLN A 220 2.34 1.06 -14.54
N SER A 221 3.13 1.37 -13.51
CA SER A 221 3.17 0.59 -12.27
C SER A 221 1.80 0.54 -11.61
N SER A 222 1.11 1.67 -11.42
CA SER A 222 -0.23 1.68 -10.77
C SER A 222 -1.30 0.88 -11.51
N LEU A 223 -1.13 0.68 -12.82
CA LEU A 223 -2.03 -0.12 -13.65
C LEU A 223 -1.68 -1.63 -13.59
N SER A 224 -0.55 -2.01 -12.99
CA SER A 224 -0.18 -3.41 -12.78
C SER A 224 -0.59 -3.87 -11.36
N HIS A 225 -0.81 -5.18 -11.20
CA HIS A 225 -1.24 -5.77 -9.92
C HIS A 225 -0.09 -6.45 -9.16
N THR A 226 1.17 -6.12 -9.49
CA THR A 226 2.36 -6.80 -8.95
C THR A 226 3.07 -5.92 -7.93
N HIS A 227 2.37 -5.51 -6.87
CA HIS A 227 2.94 -4.64 -5.86
C HIS A 227 3.11 -5.31 -4.50
N ASP A 228 4.26 -5.06 -3.90
CA ASP A 228 4.61 -5.40 -2.53
C ASP A 228 4.92 -4.14 -1.69
N ALA A 229 5.36 -4.35 -0.46
CA ALA A 229 5.73 -3.26 0.44
C ALA A 229 6.93 -2.44 -0.08
N HIS A 230 7.85 -3.05 -0.83
CA HIS A 230 8.97 -2.33 -1.44
C HIS A 230 8.47 -1.39 -2.55
N SER A 231 7.52 -1.83 -3.36
CA SER A 231 6.87 -1.00 -4.39
C SER A 231 6.24 0.26 -3.78
N LEU A 232 5.52 0.10 -2.66
CA LEU A 232 4.93 1.20 -1.91
C LEU A 232 5.99 2.19 -1.41
N HIS A 233 7.04 1.66 -0.77
CA HIS A 233 8.12 2.48 -0.23
C HIS A 233 8.85 3.27 -1.33
N ASN A 234 9.16 2.61 -2.45
CA ASN A 234 9.81 3.21 -3.60
C ASN A 234 8.96 4.33 -4.21
N ALA A 235 7.66 4.12 -4.34
CA ALA A 235 6.76 5.15 -4.86
C ALA A 235 6.74 6.39 -3.94
N ASN A 236 6.65 6.18 -2.62
CA ASN A 236 6.64 7.27 -1.65
C ASN A 236 7.97 8.04 -1.61
N GLN A 237 9.12 7.35 -1.65
CA GLN A 237 10.43 7.98 -1.76
C GLN A 237 10.57 8.78 -3.07
N SER A 238 10.12 8.20 -4.18
CA SER A 238 10.14 8.85 -5.48
C SER A 238 9.31 10.14 -5.49
N ALA A 239 8.11 10.10 -4.90
CA ALA A 239 7.26 11.27 -4.71
C ALA A 239 7.95 12.36 -3.88
N ALA A 240 8.61 12.00 -2.76
CA ALA A 240 9.33 12.95 -1.92
C ALA A 240 10.49 13.63 -2.69
N HIS A 241 11.25 12.85 -3.47
CA HIS A 241 12.29 13.40 -4.33
C HIS A 241 11.72 14.35 -5.40
N ALA A 242 10.60 13.99 -6.04
CA ALA A 242 9.93 14.86 -7.01
C ALA A 242 9.51 16.20 -6.37
N HIS A 243 8.97 16.18 -5.15
CA HIS A 243 8.62 17.40 -4.42
C HIS A 243 9.82 18.30 -4.14
N GLN A 244 10.93 17.74 -3.67
CA GLN A 244 12.17 18.49 -3.45
C GLN A 244 12.69 19.11 -4.76
N SER A 245 12.67 18.35 -5.85
CA SER A 245 13.10 18.86 -7.17
C SER A 245 12.20 20.00 -7.66
N ALA A 246 10.88 19.88 -7.47
CA ALA A 246 9.93 20.93 -7.83
C ALA A 246 10.21 22.23 -7.07
N GLN A 247 10.51 22.15 -5.76
CA GLN A 247 10.86 23.32 -4.95
C GLN A 247 12.13 24.02 -5.46
N GLY A 248 13.17 23.25 -5.78
CA GLY A 248 14.40 23.79 -6.38
C GLY A 248 14.15 24.47 -7.73
N ALA A 249 13.31 23.87 -8.58
CA ALA A 249 12.93 24.46 -9.86
C ALA A 249 12.17 25.79 -9.69
N HIS A 250 11.24 25.87 -8.74
CA HIS A 250 10.53 27.12 -8.44
C HIS A 250 11.48 28.22 -7.97
N GLN A 251 12.42 27.91 -7.09
CA GLN A 251 13.43 28.87 -6.63
C GLN A 251 14.32 29.35 -7.78
N SER A 252 14.75 28.44 -8.66
CA SER A 252 15.51 28.80 -9.87
C SER A 252 14.72 29.73 -10.78
N ALA A 253 13.44 29.43 -11.03
CA ALA A 253 12.56 30.28 -11.84
C ALA A 253 12.39 31.68 -11.24
N GLN A 254 12.25 31.78 -9.91
CA GLN A 254 12.18 33.07 -9.22
C GLN A 254 13.49 33.86 -9.33
N GLY A 255 14.64 33.18 -9.18
CA GLY A 255 15.96 33.77 -9.39
C GLY A 255 16.14 34.35 -10.79
N ALA A 256 15.75 33.60 -11.82
CA ALA A 256 15.78 34.03 -13.22
C ALA A 256 14.95 35.30 -13.43
N ARG A 257 13.72 35.32 -12.92
CA ARG A 257 12.82 36.47 -13.01
C ARG A 257 13.36 37.71 -12.30
N ASN A 258 13.99 37.51 -11.14
CA ASN A 258 14.60 38.60 -10.39
C ASN A 258 15.84 39.17 -11.11
N ALA A 259 16.61 38.33 -11.80
CA ALA A 259 17.72 38.79 -12.62
C ALA A 259 17.23 39.68 -13.78
N MET A 260 16.13 39.31 -14.45
CA MET A 260 15.54 40.16 -15.50
C MET A 260 15.13 41.55 -14.99
N ARG A 261 14.61 41.65 -13.76
CA ARG A 261 14.17 42.94 -13.19
C ARG A 261 15.31 43.90 -12.83
N ARG A 262 16.54 43.40 -12.76
CA ARG A 262 17.72 44.20 -12.37
C ARG A 262 18.51 44.72 -13.59
N HIS A 263 18.17 44.25 -14.78
CA HIS A 263 18.71 44.68 -16.06
C HIS A 263 17.72 45.59 -16.76
#